data_AF-C3YHY1-F1
#
_entry.id   AF-C3YHY1-F1
#
_cell.length_a   1.000
_cell.length_b   1.000
_cell.length_c   1.000
_cell.angle_alpha   90.00
_cell.angle_beta   90.00
_cell.angle_gamma   90.00
#
_symmetry.space_group_name_H-M   'P 1'
#
loop_
_entity.id
_entity.type
_entity.pdbx_description
1 polymer ?
#
loop_
_entity_poly.entity_id
_entity_poly.type
_entity_poly.pdbx_seq_one_letter_code
_entity_poly.pdbx_strand_id
1 'polypeptide(L)'
;MNYLLPETGCPNGYEYYQPSRFCYKAFNQPSDYNDAAASCASEGGTLAMPSDAGINAFLLSLKNAGDFWFGLSDRRQEGRFVWANGVPLGHYNHWAPGEPNDHDGGEDCAHYWVEKGDRWNDNFCDKSMKFICQVAT
;
A
#
# COMPACT_ATOMS: atom_id res chain seq x y z
N MET A 1 8.04 41.04 2.14
CA MET A 1 7.38 40.17 1.15
C MET A 1 6.91 38.94 1.89
N ASN A 2 5.61 38.87 2.19
CA ASN A 2 5.01 37.72 2.86
C ASN A 2 4.78 36.64 1.81
N TYR A 3 5.69 35.67 1.73
CA TYR A 3 5.39 34.42 1.07
C TYR A 3 4.48 33.65 2.02
N LEU A 4 3.18 33.67 1.74
CA LEU A 4 2.22 32.73 2.31
C LEU A 4 2.69 31.34 1.86
N LEU A 5 3.30 30.57 2.76
CA LEU A 5 3.40 29.13 2.60
C LEU A 5 1.97 28.60 2.53
N PRO A 6 1.59 27.71 1.59
CA PRO A 6 0.29 27.09 1.66
C PRO A 6 0.20 26.31 2.97
N GLU A 7 -0.63 26.80 3.88
CA GLU A 7 -1.22 26.03 4.98
C GLU A 7 -2.01 24.86 4.37
N THR A 8 -1.42 23.67 4.24
CA THR A 8 -2.22 22.44 4.13
C THR A 8 -1.40 21.25 4.58
N GLY A 9 -1.61 20.81 5.82
CA GLY A 9 -1.19 19.48 6.27
C GLY A 9 -1.92 18.37 5.51
N CYS A 10 -1.95 17.16 6.06
CA CYS A 10 -2.62 16.04 5.41
C CYS A 10 -4.11 16.29 5.14
N PRO A 11 -4.67 15.74 4.05
CA PRO A 11 -6.12 15.72 3.83
C PRO A 11 -6.87 15.12 5.02
N ASN A 12 -8.17 15.41 5.14
CA ASN A 12 -8.95 14.96 6.28
C ASN A 12 -8.89 13.43 6.49
N GLY A 13 -8.51 13.02 7.70
CA GLY A 13 -8.35 11.61 8.08
C GLY A 13 -7.08 10.94 7.56
N TYR A 14 -6.16 11.69 6.93
CA TYR A 14 -4.83 11.21 6.62
C TYR A 14 -3.83 11.62 7.70
N GLU A 15 -2.86 10.75 7.95
CA GLU A 15 -1.79 10.96 8.91
C GLU A 15 -0.44 11.13 8.21
N TYR A 16 0.33 12.14 8.66
CA TYR A 16 1.63 12.46 8.06
C TYR A 16 2.73 11.57 8.64
N TYR A 17 3.53 10.95 7.76
CA TYR A 17 4.76 10.30 8.19
C TYR A 17 5.97 11.14 7.79
N GLN A 18 6.53 11.83 8.80
CA GLN A 18 7.60 12.82 8.69
C GLN A 18 8.74 12.48 7.72
N PRO A 19 9.32 11.26 7.71
CA PRO A 19 10.43 10.97 6.80
C PRO A 19 9.99 10.71 5.34
N SER A 20 8.70 10.48 5.06
CA SER A 20 8.24 10.09 3.73
C SER A 20 7.76 11.24 2.83
N ARG A 21 7.36 12.39 3.40
CA ARG A 21 6.64 13.45 2.67
C ARG A 21 5.30 13.01 2.05
N PHE A 22 4.69 11.98 2.63
CA PHE A 22 3.37 11.50 2.25
C PHE A 22 2.45 11.47 3.46
N CYS A 23 1.17 11.57 3.14
CA CYS A 23 0.05 11.39 4.04
C CYS A 23 -0.60 10.05 3.75
N TYR A 24 -1.02 9.31 4.78
CA TYR A 24 -1.57 7.96 4.61
C TYR A 24 -2.91 7.80 5.32
N LYS A 25 -3.78 6.94 4.77
CA LYS A 25 -5.09 6.64 5.36
C LYS A 25 -5.50 5.20 5.06
N ALA A 26 -5.92 4.49 6.10
CA ALA A 26 -6.50 3.16 5.99
C ALA A 26 -8.01 3.25 5.74
N PHE A 27 -8.48 2.57 4.71
CA PHE A 27 -9.88 2.48 4.34
C PHE A 27 -10.42 1.08 4.69
N ASN A 28 -11.54 1.05 5.41
CA ASN A 28 -12.17 -0.20 5.85
C ASN A 28 -13.15 -0.79 4.85
N GLN A 29 -13.34 -0.12 3.71
CA GLN A 29 -14.21 -0.59 2.64
C GLN A 29 -13.57 -1.81 1.96
N PRO A 30 -14.24 -2.98 1.92
CA PRO A 30 -13.76 -4.12 1.16
C PRO A 30 -13.81 -3.84 -0.34
N SER A 31 -12.69 -4.04 -1.02
CA SER A 31 -12.49 -3.77 -2.44
C SER A 31 -11.51 -4.77 -3.03
N ASP A 32 -11.66 -5.07 -4.32
CA ASP A 32 -10.58 -5.69 -5.07
C ASP A 32 -9.41 -4.71 -5.25
N TYR A 33 -8.27 -5.19 -5.76
CA TYR A 33 -7.08 -4.36 -5.89
C TYR A 33 -7.28 -3.17 -6.84
N ASN A 34 -8.02 -3.35 -7.93
CA ASN A 34 -8.25 -2.28 -8.92
C ASN A 34 -9.17 -1.20 -8.35
N ASP A 35 -10.25 -1.61 -7.67
CA ASP A 35 -11.19 -0.70 -7.02
C ASP A 35 -10.51 0.05 -5.86
N ALA A 36 -9.64 -0.62 -5.10
CA ALA A 36 -8.82 0.02 -4.08
C ALA A 36 -7.86 1.05 -4.68
N ALA A 37 -7.18 0.71 -5.78
CA ALA A 37 -6.31 1.64 -6.50
C ALA A 37 -7.08 2.84 -7.08
N ALA A 38 -8.25 2.61 -7.66
CA ALA A 38 -9.14 3.66 -8.15
C ALA A 38 -9.64 4.57 -7.01
N SER A 39 -9.95 4.00 -5.85
CA SER A 39 -10.33 4.76 -4.65
C SER A 39 -9.20 5.68 -4.21
N CYS A 40 -7.96 5.19 -4.13
CA CYS A 40 -6.82 6.04 -3.80
C CYS A 40 -6.54 7.11 -4.87
N ALA A 41 -6.73 6.79 -6.15
CA ALA A 41 -6.62 7.77 -7.23
C ALA A 41 -7.67 8.90 -7.10
N SER A 42 -8.90 8.57 -6.68
CA SER A 42 -9.97 9.55 -6.44
C SER A 42 -9.66 10.49 -5.26
N GLU A 43 -8.83 10.03 -4.32
CA GLU A 43 -8.30 10.82 -3.20
C GLU A 43 -7.06 11.64 -3.59
N GLY A 44 -6.65 11.61 -4.86
CA GLY A 44 -5.47 12.33 -5.37
C GLY A 44 -4.14 11.60 -5.12
N GLY A 45 -4.18 10.30 -4.86
CA GLY A 45 -3.03 9.50 -4.45
C GLY A 45 -2.91 8.15 -5.15
N THR A 46 -2.21 7.24 -4.50
CA THR A 46 -2.04 5.84 -4.91
C THR A 46 -2.30 4.91 -3.74
N LEU A 47 -2.39 3.60 -3.98
CA LEU A 47 -2.16 2.65 -2.90
C LEU A 47 -0.80 2.93 -2.24
N ALA A 48 -0.74 2.77 -0.92
CA ALA A 48 0.44 3.08 -0.11
C ALA A 48 1.58 2.10 -0.41
N MET A 49 2.82 2.59 -0.43
CA MET A 49 4.00 1.81 -0.80
C MET A 49 4.89 1.68 0.44
N PRO A 50 4.84 0.54 1.18
CA PRO A 50 5.74 0.28 2.30
C PRO A 50 7.18 0.00 1.82
N SER A 51 7.83 1.02 1.27
CA SER A 51 9.11 0.93 0.56
C SER A 51 10.33 0.81 1.48
N ASP A 52 10.15 1.03 2.78
CA ASP A 52 11.15 0.78 3.81
C ASP A 52 10.49 0.30 5.12
N ALA A 53 11.33 -0.11 6.09
CA ALA A 53 10.89 -0.62 7.37
C ALA A 53 10.09 0.39 8.21
N GLY A 54 10.42 1.67 8.10
CA GLY A 54 9.76 2.75 8.82
C GLY A 54 8.36 3.02 8.27
N ILE A 55 8.22 3.12 6.95
CA ILE A 55 6.92 3.26 6.29
C ILE A 55 6.08 2.01 6.56
N ASN A 56 6.64 0.81 6.40
CA ASN A 56 5.92 -0.43 6.68
C ASN A 56 5.35 -0.44 8.11
N ALA A 57 6.17 -0.14 9.13
CA ALA A 57 5.72 -0.07 10.51
C ALA A 57 4.65 1.00 10.73
N PHE A 58 4.78 2.15 10.06
CA PHE A 58 3.78 3.20 10.13
C PHE A 58 2.43 2.76 9.51
N LEU A 59 2.44 2.13 8.34
CA LEU A 59 1.20 1.61 7.73
C LEU A 59 0.52 0.57 8.62
N LEU A 60 1.30 -0.32 9.25
CA LEU A 60 0.78 -1.29 10.22
C LEU A 60 0.08 -0.62 11.42
N SER A 61 0.55 0.56 11.84
CA SER A 61 -0.08 1.32 12.93
C SER A 61 -1.43 1.95 12.55
N LEU A 62 -1.68 2.15 11.24
CA LEU A 62 -2.96 2.67 10.72
C LEU A 62 -4.00 1.57 10.51
N LYS A 63 -3.55 0.32 10.37
CA LYS A 63 -4.44 -0.83 10.13
C LYS A 63 -5.32 -1.12 11.35
N ASN A 64 -6.47 -1.72 11.09
CA ASN A 64 -7.21 -2.49 12.07
C ASN A 64 -7.19 -3.98 11.68
N ALA A 65 -8.05 -4.79 12.31
CA ALA A 65 -8.13 -6.22 12.02
C ALA A 65 -8.44 -6.51 10.54
N GLY A 66 -7.78 -7.54 10.01
CA GLY A 66 -7.95 -8.04 8.65
C GLY A 66 -6.82 -7.63 7.70
N ASP A 67 -6.98 -8.07 6.46
CA ASP A 67 -6.00 -7.90 5.39
C ASP A 67 -6.21 -6.58 4.65
N PHE A 68 -5.09 -6.00 4.21
CA PHE A 68 -5.06 -4.69 3.56
C PHE A 68 -4.18 -4.72 2.32
N TRP A 69 -4.74 -4.30 1.19
CA TRP A 69 -3.99 -4.00 -0.02
C TRP A 69 -3.03 -2.84 0.18
N PHE A 70 -1.87 -2.96 -0.47
CA PHE A 70 -0.92 -1.88 -0.63
C PHE A 70 -0.35 -1.89 -2.06
N GLY A 71 0.34 -0.82 -2.43
CA GLY A 71 0.68 -0.49 -3.82
C GLY A 71 1.88 -1.24 -4.37
N LEU A 72 1.87 -2.58 -4.32
CA LEU A 72 2.87 -3.45 -4.91
C LEU A 72 2.16 -4.58 -5.69
N SER A 73 2.64 -4.84 -6.91
CA SER A 73 2.10 -5.91 -7.77
C SER A 73 3.13 -6.32 -8.82
N ASP A 74 3.02 -7.52 -9.36
CA ASP A 74 3.80 -8.02 -10.50
C ASP A 74 2.94 -8.43 -11.70
N ARG A 75 1.66 -8.02 -11.72
CA ARG A 75 0.67 -8.12 -12.82
C ARG A 75 1.18 -7.85 -14.25
N ARG A 76 2.29 -7.12 -14.40
CA ARG A 76 2.90 -6.81 -15.71
C ARG A 76 3.85 -7.91 -16.18
N GLN A 77 4.51 -8.57 -15.24
CA GLN A 77 5.48 -9.62 -15.45
C GLN A 77 5.69 -10.38 -14.14
N GLU A 78 5.24 -11.63 -14.12
CA GLU A 78 5.41 -12.58 -13.02
C GLU A 78 6.84 -12.58 -12.45
N GLY A 79 6.94 -12.53 -11.11
CA GLY A 79 8.21 -12.47 -10.37
C GLY A 79 8.91 -11.11 -10.41
N ARG A 80 8.32 -10.09 -11.08
CA ARG A 80 8.85 -8.72 -11.14
C ARG A 80 7.87 -7.73 -10.50
N PHE A 81 7.94 -7.65 -9.18
CA PHE A 81 7.14 -6.70 -8.39
C PHE A 81 7.53 -5.24 -8.64
N VAL A 82 6.52 -4.41 -8.82
CA VAL A 82 6.61 -2.98 -9.11
C VAL A 82 5.64 -2.22 -8.19
N TRP A 83 6.14 -1.14 -7.60
CA TRP A 83 5.36 -0.23 -6.78
C TRP A 83 4.34 0.55 -7.63
N ALA A 84 3.30 1.09 -7.01
CA ALA A 84 2.24 1.84 -7.69
C ALA A 84 2.74 3.06 -8.49
N ASN A 85 3.92 3.59 -8.16
CA ASN A 85 4.59 4.66 -8.91
C ASN A 85 5.44 4.18 -10.10
N GLY A 86 5.47 2.87 -10.39
CA GLY A 86 6.23 2.27 -11.48
C GLY A 86 7.68 1.90 -11.14
N VAL A 87 8.15 2.17 -9.92
CA VAL A 87 9.51 1.82 -9.48
C VAL A 87 9.55 0.32 -9.12
N PRO A 88 10.51 -0.46 -9.64
CA PRO A 88 10.67 -1.86 -9.24
C PRO A 88 10.92 -2.02 -7.73
N LEU A 89 10.50 -3.15 -7.17
CA LEU A 89 10.82 -3.51 -5.79
C LEU A 89 12.35 -3.53 -5.58
N GLY A 90 12.80 -2.87 -4.52
CA GLY A 90 14.20 -2.82 -4.13
C GLY A 90 14.60 -4.00 -3.24
N HIS A 91 15.63 -3.81 -2.41
CA HIS A 91 16.09 -4.86 -1.48
C HIS A 91 15.16 -5.05 -0.28
N TYR A 92 14.54 -3.96 0.20
CA TYR A 92 13.63 -4.06 1.33
C TYR A 92 12.35 -4.79 0.91
N ASN A 93 12.00 -5.80 1.70
CA ASN A 93 10.71 -6.47 1.62
C ASN A 93 10.33 -7.03 3.00
N HIS A 94 9.03 -7.32 3.17
CA HIS A 94 8.50 -7.92 4.39
C HIS A 94 7.62 -9.16 4.09
N TRP A 95 7.96 -9.89 3.01
CA TRP A 95 7.28 -11.13 2.59
C TRP A 95 7.18 -12.16 3.73
N ALA A 96 6.05 -12.86 3.83
CA ALA A 96 5.92 -14.01 4.73
C ALA A 96 6.90 -15.12 4.31
N PRO A 97 7.34 -16.00 5.23
CA PRO A 97 8.19 -17.11 4.85
C PRO A 97 7.49 -17.98 3.79
N GLY A 98 8.09 -18.08 2.60
CA GLY A 98 7.51 -18.77 1.45
C GLY A 98 7.00 -17.83 0.35
N GLU A 99 6.83 -16.54 0.65
CA GLU A 99 6.29 -15.55 -0.29
C GLU A 99 7.36 -14.72 -1.01
N PRO A 100 7.06 -14.15 -2.19
CA PRO A 100 5.85 -14.41 -2.98
C PRO A 100 5.88 -15.79 -3.64
N ASN A 101 4.73 -16.47 -3.73
CA ASN A 101 4.68 -17.87 -4.17
C ASN A 101 3.87 -18.11 -5.45
N ASP A 102 3.14 -17.10 -5.95
CA ASP A 102 2.26 -17.19 -7.11
C ASP A 102 1.31 -18.42 -7.03
N HIS A 103 0.55 -18.55 -5.93
CA HIS A 103 -0.22 -19.76 -5.68
C HIS A 103 -1.23 -20.01 -6.80
N ASP A 104 -1.18 -21.19 -7.41
CA ASP A 104 -1.98 -21.57 -8.59
C ASP A 104 -1.78 -20.68 -9.84
N GLY A 105 -0.78 -19.81 -9.89
CA GLY A 105 -0.39 -19.05 -11.08
C GLY A 105 -1.22 -17.79 -11.37
N GLY A 106 -1.67 -17.07 -10.34
CA GLY A 106 -2.44 -15.83 -10.50
C GLY A 106 -2.44 -14.89 -9.30
N GLU A 107 -1.46 -15.02 -8.41
CA GLU A 107 -1.36 -14.15 -7.23
C GLU A 107 -0.49 -12.92 -7.52
N ASP A 108 -1.05 -11.91 -8.20
CA ASP A 108 -0.22 -10.79 -8.68
C ASP A 108 -0.21 -9.53 -7.77
N CYS A 109 -0.97 -9.52 -6.67
CA CYS A 109 -1.24 -8.31 -5.88
C CYS A 109 -0.85 -8.46 -4.42
N ALA A 110 -0.04 -7.54 -3.89
CA ALA A 110 0.48 -7.66 -2.54
C ALA A 110 -0.47 -7.10 -1.46
N HIS A 111 -0.65 -7.85 -0.38
CA HIS A 111 -1.39 -7.42 0.82
C HIS A 111 -0.63 -7.71 2.10
N TYR A 112 -1.04 -7.04 3.18
CA TYR A 112 -0.73 -7.45 4.54
C TYR A 112 -1.57 -8.67 4.91
N TRP A 113 -0.92 -9.77 5.29
CA TRP A 113 -1.56 -11.03 5.64
C TRP A 113 -1.62 -11.21 7.16
N VAL A 114 -2.80 -10.98 7.73
CA VAL A 114 -3.01 -10.95 9.19
C VAL A 114 -2.66 -12.29 9.85
N GLU A 115 -2.94 -13.41 9.18
CA GLU A 115 -2.67 -14.75 9.70
C GLU A 115 -1.16 -15.08 9.80
N LYS A 116 -0.30 -14.31 9.11
CA LYS A 116 1.16 -14.39 9.21
C LYS A 116 1.79 -13.20 9.92
N GLY A 117 1.03 -12.53 10.79
CA GLY A 117 1.52 -11.41 11.60
C GLY A 117 1.80 -10.17 10.76
N ASP A 118 0.91 -9.89 9.80
CA ASP A 118 1.01 -8.75 8.87
C ASP A 118 2.29 -8.73 8.03
N ARG A 119 2.83 -9.91 7.75
CA ARG A 119 3.83 -10.08 6.68
C ARG A 119 3.14 -10.00 5.32
N TRP A 120 3.91 -9.68 4.29
CA TRP A 120 3.36 -9.50 2.95
C TRP A 120 3.09 -10.86 2.30
N ASN A 121 2.03 -10.90 1.51
CA ASN A 121 1.65 -12.02 0.67
C ASN A 121 1.22 -11.44 -0.68
N ASP A 122 1.57 -12.12 -1.77
CA ASP A 122 0.94 -11.92 -3.07
C ASP A 122 -0.35 -12.75 -3.11
N ASN A 123 -1.43 -12.18 -3.65
CA ASN A 123 -2.73 -12.85 -3.70
C ASN A 123 -3.48 -12.46 -4.97
N PHE A 124 -4.50 -13.23 -5.31
CA PHE A 124 -5.38 -12.93 -6.42
C PHE A 124 -5.95 -11.52 -6.28
N CYS A 125 -5.74 -10.69 -7.30
CA CYS A 125 -6.12 -9.28 -7.27
C CYS A 125 -7.64 -9.04 -7.12
N ASP A 126 -8.47 -10.07 -7.35
CA ASP A 126 -9.93 -10.03 -7.25
C ASP A 126 -10.46 -10.26 -5.81
N LYS A 127 -9.59 -10.57 -4.85
CA LYS A 127 -9.99 -10.73 -3.44
C LYS A 127 -10.47 -9.40 -2.87
N SER A 128 -11.56 -9.47 -2.11
CA SER A 128 -12.10 -8.30 -1.42
C SER A 128 -11.38 -8.10 -0.09
N MET A 129 -10.59 -7.04 0.00
CA MET A 129 -9.84 -6.67 1.21
C MET A 129 -9.94 -5.17 1.47
N LYS A 130 -9.49 -4.74 2.65
CA LYS A 130 -9.34 -3.32 2.96
C LYS A 130 -8.11 -2.77 2.25
N PHE A 131 -7.84 -1.46 2.33
CA PHE A 131 -6.68 -0.89 1.63
C PHE A 131 -6.13 0.36 2.31
N ILE A 132 -4.89 0.71 2.00
CA ILE A 132 -4.24 1.91 2.51
C ILE A 132 -3.83 2.79 1.34
N CYS A 133 -4.21 4.07 1.37
CA CYS A 133 -3.82 5.05 0.38
C CYS A 133 -2.65 5.91 0.89
N GLN A 134 -1.88 6.47 -0.05
CA GLN A 134 -0.93 7.54 0.20
C GLN A 134 -1.17 8.72 -0.75
N VAL A 135 -0.98 9.95 -0.26
CA VAL A 135 -1.08 11.20 -1.02
C VAL A 135 0.18 12.03 -0.78
N ALA A 136 0.76 12.61 -1.82
CA ALA A 136 1.93 13.48 -1.69
C ALA A 136 1.55 14.81 -1.05
N THR A 137 2.41 15.33 -0.16
CA THR A 137 2.30 16.68 0.41
C THR A 137 3.07 17.71 -0.40
#